data_AF-A0A962UGB2-F1
#
_entry.id   AF-A0A962UGB2-F1
#
_cell.length_a   1.000
_cell.length_b   1.000
_cell.length_c   1.000
_cell.angle_alpha   90.00
_cell.angle_beta   90.00
_cell.angle_gamma   90.00
#
_symmetry.space_group_name_H-M   'P 1'
#
loop_
_entity.id
_entity.type
_entity.pdbx_description
1 polymer ?
#
loop_
_entity_poly.entity_id
_entity_poly.type
_entity_poly.pdbx_seq_one_letter_code
_entity_poly.pdbx_strand_id
1 'polypeptide(L)' 'MPIYEYRCQSCNHALEVMQKLSDPELSDCPACGQPELKKLISVVG' A
#
# COMPACT_ATOMS: atom_id res chain seq x y z
N MET A 1 13.95 7.97 -0.09
CA MET A 1 13.02 6.94 0.43
C MET A 1 12.16 6.50 -0.74
N PRO A 2 12.04 5.20 -1.03
CA PRO A 2 11.16 4.73 -2.09
C PRO A 2 9.70 5.07 -1.74
N ILE A 3 8.95 5.50 -2.74
CA ILE A 3 7.49 5.59 -2.63
C ILE A 3 6.96 4.19 -2.93
N TYR A 4 6.13 3.67 -2.05
CA TYR A 4 5.39 2.45 -2.29
C TYR A 4 3.93 2.80 -2.53
N GLU A 5 3.40 2.27 -3.61
CA GLU A 5 1.99 2.34 -3.91
C GLU A 5 1.31 1.15 -3.26
N TYR A 6 0.11 1.36 -2.74
CA TYR A 6 -0.72 0.34 -2.12
C TYR A 6 -2.13 0.45 -2.67
N ARG A 7 -2.80 -0.68 -2.85
CA ARG A 7 -4.20 -0.76 -3.26
C ARG A 7 -4.97 -1.75 -2.40
N CYS A 8 -6.09 -1.31 -1.87
CA CYS A 8 -7.03 -2.16 -1.15
C CYS A 8 -7.83 -3.03 -2.12
N GLN A 9 -7.95 -4.33 -1.84
CA GLN A 9 -8.78 -5.23 -2.66
C GLN A 9 -10.28 -5.16 -2.33
N SER A 10 -10.68 -4.73 -1.13
CA SER A 10 -12.10 -4.68 -0.75
C SER A 10 -12.82 -3.45 -1.29
N CYS A 11 -12.16 -2.29 -1.27
CA CYS A 11 -12.77 -1.01 -1.68
C CYS A 11 -12.11 -0.36 -2.91
N ASN A 12 -11.11 -1.04 -3.50
CA ASN A 12 -10.33 -0.53 -4.65
C ASN A 12 -9.58 0.79 -4.42
N HIS A 13 -9.46 1.25 -3.17
CA HIS A 13 -8.74 2.47 -2.82
C HIS A 13 -7.24 2.30 -3.05
N ALA A 14 -6.63 3.22 -3.79
CA ALA A 14 -5.18 3.29 -4.00
C ALA A 14 -4.59 4.45 -3.19
N LEU A 15 -3.43 4.23 -2.59
CA LEU A 15 -2.67 5.25 -1.86
C LEU A 15 -1.17 5.11 -2.11
N GLU A 16 -0.47 6.22 -1.97
CA GLU A 16 0.98 6.32 -2.15
C GLU A 16 1.59 6.73 -0.82
N VAL A 17 2.50 5.91 -0.29
CA VAL A 17 3.15 6.16 0.99
C VAL A 17 4.65 6.06 0.84
N MET A 18 5.35 7.08 1.34
CA MET A 18 6.80 7.04 1.49
C MET A 18 7.15 6.14 2.66
N GLN A 19 7.69 4.96 2.37
CA GLN A 19 8.07 4.01 3.41
C GLN A 19 9.58 3.77 3.39
N LYS A 20 10.14 3.54 4.58
CA LYS A 20 11.50 3.02 4.69
C LYS A 20 11.48 1.52 4.42
N LEU A 21 12.58 0.99 3.89
CA LEU A 21 12.72 -0.45 3.64
C LEU A 21 12.62 -1.28 4.93
N SER A 22 12.98 -0.70 6.08
CA SER A 22 12.91 -1.34 7.40
C SER A 22 11.58 -1.16 8.13
N ASP A 23 10.63 -0.45 7.53
CA ASP A 23 9.32 -0.18 8.15
C ASP A 23 8.36 -1.36 7.89
N PRO A 24 7.52 -1.75 8.87
CA PRO A 24 6.56 -2.85 8.69
C PRO A 24 5.54 -2.54 7.60
N GLU A 25 5.18 -3.54 6.79
CA GLU A 25 4.18 -3.41 5.73
C GLU A 25 2.80 -2.95 6.26
N LEU A 26 2.18 -2.01 5.54
CA LEU A 26 0.84 -1.52 5.85
C LEU A 26 -0.20 -2.52 5.34
N SER A 27 -0.98 -3.09 6.26
CA SER A 27 -2.08 -4.01 5.92
C SER A 27 -3.45 -3.35 5.96
N ASP A 28 -3.61 -2.32 6.78
CA ASP A 28 -4.90 -1.65 7.02
C ASP A 28 -5.18 -0.56 5.98
N CYS A 29 -6.38 -0.61 5.39
CA CYS A 29 -6.82 0.40 4.45
C CYS A 29 -7.44 1.61 5.19
N PRO A 30 -6.93 2.84 5.01
CA PRO A 30 -7.48 4.03 5.66
C PRO A 30 -8.86 4.44 5.15
N ALA A 31 -9.30 3.93 3.99
CA ALA A 31 -10.59 4.28 3.40
C ALA A 31 -11.75 3.40 3.91
N CYS A 32 -11.50 2.13 4.20
CA CYS A 32 -12.55 1.19 4.63
C CYS A 32 -12.26 0.48 5.96
N GLY A 33 -11.06 0.61 6.52
CA GLY A 33 -10.65 -0.06 7.76
C GLY A 33 -10.47 -1.58 7.63
N GLN A 34 -10.32 -2.09 6.41
CA GLN A 34 -10.10 -3.52 6.18
C GLN A 34 -8.62 -3.83 5.97
N PRO A 35 -8.10 -4.96 6.52
CA PRO A 35 -6.72 -5.38 6.37
C PRO A 35 -6.43 -6.04 5.01
N GLU A 36 -6.93 -5.45 3.92
CA GLU A 36 -6.78 -5.94 2.53
C GLU A 36 -5.91 -5.01 1.69
N LEU A 37 -5.02 -4.25 2.33
CA LEU A 37 -4.08 -3.37 1.64
C LEU A 37 -2.94 -4.17 1.01
N LYS A 38 -2.83 -4.13 -0.32
CA LYS A 38 -1.77 -4.81 -1.09
C LYS A 38 -0.80 -3.80 -1.65
N LYS A 39 0.49 -4.01 -1.41
CA LYS A 39 1.56 -3.22 -2.03
C LYS A 39 1.57 -3.43 -3.55
N LEU A 40 1.33 -2.36 -4.29
CA LEU A 40 1.55 -2.29 -5.73
C LEU A 40 3.02 -1.97 -5.97
N ILE A 41 3.80 -3.03 -6.20
CA ILE A 41 5.18 -2.88 -6.66
C ILE A 41 5.08 -2.64 -8.16
N SER A 42 5.20 -1.37 -8.57
CA SER A 42 5.34 -1.03 -9.98
C SER A 42 6.69 -1.55 -10.46
N VAL A 43 6.71 -2.78 -10.98
CA VAL A 43 7.81 -3.30 -11.78
C VAL A 43 7.80 -2.54 -13.11
N VAL A 44 8.42 -1.36 -13.11
CA VAL A 44 8.91 -0.78 -14.36
C VAL A 44 10.04 -1.68 -14.84
N GLY A 45 9.67 -2.66 -15.67
CA GLY A 45 10.60 -3.50 -16.41
C GLY A 45 11.35 -2.72 -17.48
#